data_AF-A0A3N4KXR0-F1
#
_entry.id   AF-A0A3N4KXR0-F1
#
_cell.length_a   1.000
_cell.length_b   1.000
_cell.length_c   1.000
_cell.angle_alpha   90.00
_cell.angle_beta   90.00
_cell.angle_gamma   90.00
#
_symmetry.space_group_name_H-M   'P 1'
#
loop_
_entity.id
_entity.type
_entity.pdbx_description
1 polymer ?
#
loop_
_entity_poly.entity_id
_entity_poly.type
_entity_poly.pdbx_seq_one_letter_code
_entity_poly.pdbx_strand_id
1 'polypeptide(L)'
;MGELEDTIARAVISAYNALPAKSKPKPRPDATEWVPLSGVVLETGEGEVVCAALGDKLSLRQCTSLLLTPAALLITPRHAYASTVVLPASEYSATAVQRAFSATGRMGPLVGRRWRGGYAFCPFAVRTTGVVFACSKREAERATPGKAIGSNVTAVWVRGVGGETLIGGVLQGRKQWAGVAGASRVCKARVWKAVSVVAGVLGERALVGAVGKETYEGVKSGEWMVERRRAKEETREVLGGWERNGGGEFGMME
;
A
#
# COMPACT_ATOMS: atom_id res chain seq x y z
N MET A 1 -7.48 -12.83 -26.04
CA MET A 1 -7.47 -13.00 -24.58
C MET A 1 -6.30 -12.17 -24.08
N GLY A 2 -6.55 -11.01 -23.47
CA GLY A 2 -5.48 -10.11 -23.05
C GLY A 2 -4.66 -10.76 -21.95
N GLU A 3 -3.33 -10.57 -21.99
CA GLU A 3 -2.44 -11.09 -20.95
C GLU A 3 -2.87 -10.55 -19.56
N LEU A 4 -2.76 -11.38 -18.51
CA LEU A 4 -3.24 -11.09 -17.15
C LEU A 4 -2.75 -9.71 -16.65
N GLU A 5 -1.49 -9.38 -16.92
CA GLU A 5 -0.83 -8.10 -16.65
C GLU A 5 -1.58 -6.89 -17.23
N ASP A 6 -2.06 -6.98 -18.46
CA ASP A 6 -2.83 -5.94 -19.12
C ASP A 6 -4.20 -5.78 -18.48
N THR A 7 -4.84 -6.90 -18.10
CA THR A 7 -6.11 -6.88 -17.37
C THR A 7 -5.96 -6.20 -16.01
N ILE A 8 -4.91 -6.54 -15.25
CA ILE A 8 -4.57 -5.90 -13.96
C ILE A 8 -4.33 -4.39 -14.17
N ALA A 9 -3.49 -4.03 -15.14
CA ALA A 9 -3.15 -2.62 -15.40
C ALA A 9 -4.39 -1.80 -15.80
N ARG A 10 -5.23 -2.34 -16.68
CA ARG A 10 -6.50 -1.71 -17.09
C ARG A 10 -7.49 -1.59 -15.94
N ALA A 11 -7.57 -2.57 -15.04
CA ALA A 11 -8.43 -2.47 -13.86
C ALA A 11 -8.01 -1.31 -12.96
N VAL A 12 -6.71 -1.14 -12.70
CA VAL A 12 -6.17 -0.04 -11.89
C VAL A 12 -6.36 1.31 -12.60
N ILE A 13 -6.03 1.40 -13.88
CA ILE A 13 -6.18 2.63 -14.68
C ILE A 13 -7.65 3.02 -14.83
N SER A 14 -8.55 2.05 -15.02
CA SER A 14 -10.00 2.29 -15.05
C SER A 14 -10.50 2.85 -13.73
N ALA A 15 -10.10 2.24 -12.60
CA ALA A 15 -10.45 2.75 -11.27
C ALA A 15 -9.94 4.19 -11.06
N TYR A 16 -8.71 4.49 -11.52
CA TYR A 16 -8.17 5.84 -11.51
C TYR A 16 -8.96 6.81 -12.41
N ASN A 17 -9.30 6.38 -13.63
CA ASN A 17 -10.02 7.20 -14.60
C ASN A 17 -11.44 7.53 -14.12
N ALA A 18 -12.08 6.63 -13.35
CA ALA A 18 -13.37 6.87 -12.72
C ALA A 18 -13.31 7.86 -11.54
N LEU A 19 -12.12 8.24 -11.06
CA LEU A 19 -12.00 9.23 -9.99
C LEU A 19 -12.45 10.62 -10.47
N PRO A 20 -13.00 11.43 -9.55
CA PRO A 20 -13.35 12.82 -9.84
C PRO A 20 -12.17 13.62 -10.40
N ALA A 21 -12.44 14.61 -11.26
CA ALA A 21 -11.40 15.45 -11.87
C ALA A 21 -10.49 16.13 -10.83
N LYS A 22 -11.03 16.50 -9.67
CA LYS A 22 -10.26 17.09 -8.55
C LYS A 22 -9.18 16.17 -7.97
N SER A 23 -9.27 14.86 -8.21
CA SER A 23 -8.31 13.83 -7.78
C SER A 23 -7.17 13.58 -8.78
N LYS A 24 -7.14 14.32 -9.89
CA LYS A 24 -6.19 14.13 -10.98
C LYS A 24 -5.25 15.34 -11.09
N PRO A 25 -4.07 15.16 -11.72
CA PRO A 25 -3.19 16.27 -12.10
C PRO A 25 -3.95 17.41 -12.76
N LYS A 26 -3.60 18.64 -12.42
CA LYS A 26 -4.25 19.81 -13.01
C LYS A 26 -3.55 20.20 -14.32
N PRO A 27 -4.31 20.58 -15.36
CA PRO A 27 -3.71 21.20 -16.54
C PRO A 27 -2.95 22.47 -16.15
N ARG A 28 -1.77 22.66 -16.72
CA ARG A 28 -1.00 23.90 -16.62
C ARG A 28 -0.56 24.36 -18.01
N PRO A 29 -0.44 25.68 -18.24
CA PRO A 29 -0.05 26.21 -19.55
C PRO A 29 1.42 25.97 -19.88
N ASP A 30 2.28 25.87 -18.87
CA ASP A 30 3.74 25.88 -19.00
C ASP A 30 4.41 24.58 -18.54
N ALA A 31 3.68 23.64 -17.97
CA ALA A 31 4.22 22.40 -17.40
C ALA A 31 3.18 21.27 -17.47
N THR A 32 3.64 20.02 -17.36
CA THR A 32 2.74 18.87 -17.25
C THR A 32 2.90 18.22 -15.88
N GLU A 33 1.82 18.15 -15.12
CA GLU A 33 1.79 17.44 -13.83
C GLU A 33 1.71 15.93 -14.03
N TRP A 34 2.48 15.16 -13.25
CA TRP A 34 2.42 13.70 -13.21
C TRP A 34 2.19 13.18 -11.79
N VAL A 35 1.69 11.94 -11.69
CA VAL A 35 1.51 11.21 -10.43
C VAL A 35 2.00 9.76 -10.57
N PRO A 36 2.59 9.17 -9.52
CA PRO A 36 2.76 7.72 -9.49
C PRO A 36 1.41 7.05 -9.26
N LEU A 37 1.15 5.94 -9.95
CA LEU A 37 -0.02 5.10 -9.75
C LEU A 37 0.42 3.71 -9.30
N SER A 38 -0.20 3.22 -8.23
CA SER A 38 -0.01 1.86 -7.73
C SER A 38 -1.37 1.32 -7.33
N GLY A 39 -1.61 0.02 -7.55
CA GLY A 39 -2.89 -0.62 -7.26
C GLY A 39 -2.72 -2.02 -6.70
N VAL A 40 -3.61 -2.41 -5.81
CA VAL A 40 -3.82 -3.79 -5.36
C VAL A 40 -5.07 -4.29 -6.04
N VAL A 41 -4.93 -5.40 -6.74
CA VAL A 41 -6.00 -6.03 -7.51
C VAL A 41 -6.25 -7.41 -6.91
N LEU A 42 -7.52 -7.77 -6.78
CA LEU A 42 -7.97 -9.07 -6.31
C LEU A 42 -8.60 -9.82 -7.48
N GLU A 43 -8.32 -11.11 -7.57
CA GLU A 43 -9.03 -12.04 -8.45
C GLU A 43 -10.10 -12.75 -7.61
N THR A 44 -11.35 -12.72 -8.05
CA THR A 44 -12.45 -13.43 -7.39
C THR A 44 -12.42 -14.91 -7.80
N GLY A 45 -13.13 -15.78 -7.07
CA GLY A 45 -13.25 -17.20 -7.42
C GLY A 45 -13.89 -17.47 -8.78
N GLU A 46 -14.52 -16.46 -9.38
CA GLU A 46 -15.13 -16.48 -10.71
C GLU A 46 -14.15 -16.02 -11.82
N GLY A 47 -12.90 -15.71 -11.46
CA GLY A 47 -11.88 -15.19 -12.38
C GLY A 47 -12.00 -13.69 -12.69
N GLU A 48 -12.87 -12.96 -11.98
CA GLU A 48 -13.00 -11.51 -12.14
C GLU A 48 -11.83 -10.78 -11.47
N VAL A 49 -11.14 -9.93 -12.21
CA VAL A 49 -10.01 -9.13 -11.73
C VAL A 49 -10.47 -7.72 -11.37
N VAL A 50 -10.32 -7.34 -10.10
CA VAL A 50 -10.90 -6.13 -9.54
C VAL A 50 -9.88 -5.32 -8.76
N CYS A 51 -9.69 -4.05 -9.11
CA CYS A 51 -8.92 -3.12 -8.28
C CYS A 51 -9.61 -2.98 -6.91
N ALA A 52 -8.85 -3.21 -5.84
CA ALA A 52 -9.33 -3.15 -4.47
C ALA A 52 -8.78 -1.92 -3.72
N ALA A 53 -7.54 -1.51 -3.98
CA ALA A 53 -6.89 -0.36 -3.33
C ALA A 53 -5.76 0.24 -4.17
N LEU A 54 -5.23 1.41 -3.78
CA LEU A 54 -4.02 2.04 -4.36
C LEU A 54 -2.95 2.24 -3.26
N GLY A 55 -1.68 1.84 -3.47
CA GLY A 55 -0.60 2.00 -2.46
C GLY A 55 0.72 1.25 -2.70
N ASP A 56 1.75 1.54 -1.89
CA ASP A 56 3.16 1.14 -2.12
C ASP A 56 3.90 0.46 -0.92
N LYS A 57 5.16 0.05 -1.19
CA LYS A 57 6.17 -0.72 -0.39
C LYS A 57 6.07 -2.25 -0.44
N LEU A 58 6.80 -2.88 -1.36
CA LEU A 58 6.65 -4.30 -1.70
C LEU A 58 7.67 -5.26 -1.06
N SER A 59 8.95 -4.89 -0.91
CA SER A 59 9.98 -5.83 -0.38
C SER A 59 9.65 -6.37 1.01
N LEU A 60 9.31 -5.49 1.96
CA LEU A 60 8.95 -5.90 3.33
C LEU A 60 7.64 -6.71 3.38
N ARG A 61 6.77 -6.53 2.38
CA ARG A 61 5.47 -7.22 2.29
C ARG A 61 5.61 -8.67 1.84
N GLN A 62 6.72 -9.02 1.20
CA GLN A 62 7.09 -10.41 0.94
C GLN A 62 7.29 -11.19 2.25
N CYS A 63 7.58 -10.55 3.39
CA CYS A 63 7.75 -11.24 4.68
C CYS A 63 6.57 -11.00 5.64
N THR A 64 6.02 -9.78 5.65
CA THR A 64 5.04 -9.35 6.69
C THR A 64 3.58 -9.34 6.25
N SER A 65 3.27 -9.85 5.05
CA SER A 65 1.97 -9.78 4.37
C SER A 65 1.53 -8.36 4.02
N LEU A 66 0.49 -8.25 3.19
CA LEU A 66 -0.18 -7.00 2.82
C LEU A 66 -0.96 -6.37 3.98
N LEU A 67 -1.23 -7.13 5.05
CA LEU A 67 -1.98 -6.63 6.21
C LEU A 67 -1.21 -5.59 7.01
N LEU A 68 -1.93 -4.53 7.42
CA LEU A 68 -1.45 -3.57 8.40
C LEU A 68 -1.53 -4.16 9.81
N THR A 69 -0.78 -3.59 10.76
CA THR A 69 -0.74 -4.08 12.15
C THR A 69 -2.12 -4.29 12.76
N PRO A 70 -3.07 -3.33 12.73
CA PRO A 70 -4.40 -3.57 13.30
C PRO A 70 -5.15 -4.70 12.59
N ALA A 71 -5.11 -4.75 11.25
CA ALA A 71 -5.81 -5.78 10.49
C ALA A 71 -5.26 -7.20 10.76
N ALA A 72 -3.97 -7.32 11.04
CA ALA A 72 -3.34 -8.59 11.39
C ALA A 72 -3.77 -9.16 12.77
N LEU A 73 -4.49 -8.38 13.59
CA LEU A 73 -5.15 -8.90 14.80
C LEU A 73 -6.43 -9.67 14.49
N LEU A 74 -7.09 -9.35 13.37
CA LEU A 74 -8.36 -9.95 12.96
C LEU A 74 -8.17 -11.08 11.95
N ILE A 75 -7.20 -10.92 11.04
CA ILE A 75 -7.04 -11.78 9.88
C ILE A 75 -5.65 -12.40 9.87
N THR A 76 -5.59 -13.72 9.69
CA THR A 76 -4.31 -14.41 9.52
C THR A 76 -3.58 -13.96 8.24
N PRO A 77 -2.27 -13.68 8.30
CA PRO A 77 -1.48 -13.24 7.14
C PRO A 77 -1.26 -14.34 6.09
N ARG A 78 -1.54 -15.61 6.39
CA ARG A 78 -1.12 -16.79 5.59
C ARG A 78 -1.41 -16.69 4.09
N HIS A 79 -2.54 -16.08 3.71
CA HIS A 79 -2.97 -15.94 2.32
C HIS A 79 -3.10 -14.47 1.89
N ALA A 80 -2.53 -13.54 2.66
CA ALA A 80 -2.59 -12.11 2.40
C ALA A 80 -1.27 -11.58 1.82
N TYR A 81 -0.68 -12.32 0.89
CA TYR A 81 0.56 -11.95 0.19
C TYR A 81 0.28 -11.62 -1.27
N ALA A 82 1.07 -10.72 -1.85
CA ALA A 82 0.98 -10.47 -3.30
C ALA A 82 1.48 -11.70 -4.05
N SER A 83 0.74 -12.13 -5.08
CA SER A 83 1.17 -13.18 -6.00
C SER A 83 1.96 -12.62 -7.18
N THR A 84 1.58 -11.43 -7.66
CA THR A 84 2.14 -10.78 -8.84
C THR A 84 2.25 -9.27 -8.63
N VAL A 85 3.32 -8.68 -9.17
CA VAL A 85 3.51 -7.23 -9.31
C VAL A 85 3.66 -6.93 -10.79
N VAL A 86 2.79 -6.06 -11.30
CA VAL A 86 2.80 -5.62 -12.70
C VAL A 86 3.44 -4.23 -12.77
N LEU A 87 4.46 -4.08 -13.62
CA LEU A 87 5.18 -2.83 -13.86
C LEU A 87 5.00 -2.38 -15.31
N PRO A 88 5.02 -1.08 -15.62
CA PRO A 88 5.10 -0.63 -17.00
C PRO A 88 6.38 -1.16 -17.65
N ALA A 89 6.28 -1.81 -18.81
CA ALA A 89 7.44 -2.33 -19.56
C ALA A 89 8.47 -1.22 -19.84
N SER A 90 7.96 0.00 -20.06
CA SER A 90 8.72 1.23 -20.28
C SER A 90 9.59 1.68 -19.11
N GLU A 91 9.31 1.21 -17.89
CA GLU A 91 9.98 1.58 -16.64
C GLU A 91 10.60 0.36 -15.93
N TYR A 92 10.49 -0.82 -16.54
CA TYR A 92 11.03 -2.05 -16.02
C TYR A 92 12.56 -2.10 -16.18
N SER A 93 13.24 -2.42 -15.08
CA SER A 93 14.67 -2.76 -15.09
C SER A 93 14.84 -4.14 -14.47
N ALA A 94 15.22 -5.12 -15.29
CA ALA A 94 15.46 -6.49 -14.86
C ALA A 94 16.49 -6.54 -13.71
N THR A 95 17.61 -5.81 -13.85
CA THR A 95 18.64 -5.72 -12.81
C THR A 95 18.11 -5.12 -11.51
N ALA A 96 17.32 -4.04 -11.58
CA ALA A 96 16.77 -3.41 -10.38
C ALA A 96 15.77 -4.33 -9.67
N VAL A 97 14.90 -5.00 -10.43
CA VAL A 97 13.92 -5.96 -9.93
C VAL A 97 14.60 -7.18 -9.32
N GLN A 98 15.56 -7.78 -10.02
CA GLN A 98 16.33 -8.91 -9.51
C GLN A 98 17.03 -8.53 -8.21
N ARG A 99 17.72 -7.39 -8.17
CA ARG A 99 18.37 -6.88 -6.95
C ARG A 99 17.37 -6.63 -5.82
N ALA A 100 16.20 -6.06 -6.10
CA ALA A 100 15.29 -5.57 -5.07
C ALA A 100 14.34 -6.63 -4.51
N PHE A 101 13.87 -7.57 -5.33
CA PHE A 101 12.76 -8.46 -5.00
C PHE A 101 13.08 -9.95 -5.13
N SER A 102 14.11 -10.33 -5.90
CA SER A 102 14.36 -11.76 -6.17
C SER A 102 15.11 -12.48 -5.06
N ALA A 103 14.97 -13.81 -5.07
CA ALA A 103 15.73 -14.77 -4.27
C ALA A 103 17.25 -14.73 -4.52
N THR A 104 17.70 -14.18 -5.64
CA THR A 104 19.14 -14.01 -5.95
C THR A 104 19.65 -12.61 -5.64
N GLY A 105 18.77 -11.70 -5.19
CA GLY A 105 19.11 -10.33 -4.83
C GLY A 105 19.11 -10.12 -3.32
N ARG A 106 18.70 -8.91 -2.89
CA ARG A 106 18.63 -8.54 -1.47
C ARG A 106 17.71 -9.43 -0.63
N MET A 107 16.76 -10.13 -1.25
CA MET A 107 15.85 -11.04 -0.54
C MET A 107 16.44 -12.44 -0.35
N GLY A 108 17.59 -12.77 -0.94
CA GLY A 108 18.18 -14.11 -0.91
C GLY A 108 18.35 -14.72 0.49
N PRO A 109 18.84 -13.98 1.49
CA PRO A 109 18.96 -14.50 2.86
C PRO A 109 17.63 -14.87 3.53
N LEU A 110 16.49 -14.44 2.96
CA LEU A 110 15.14 -14.69 3.48
C LEU A 110 14.45 -15.85 2.76
N VAL A 111 15.04 -16.44 1.72
CA VAL A 111 14.45 -17.56 0.97
C VAL A 111 14.19 -18.73 1.91
N GLY A 112 12.96 -19.25 1.88
CA GLY A 112 12.52 -20.35 2.75
C GLY A 112 12.24 -19.96 4.20
N ARG A 113 12.48 -18.70 4.62
CA ARG A 113 12.18 -18.24 5.98
C ARG A 113 10.68 -18.32 6.26
N ARG A 114 10.36 -18.83 7.44
CA ARG A 114 9.00 -18.90 7.99
C ARG A 114 9.04 -18.44 9.44
N TRP A 115 8.02 -17.69 9.83
CA TRP A 115 7.78 -17.28 11.20
C TRP A 115 6.41 -17.83 11.64
N ARG A 116 6.13 -17.82 12.93
CA ARG A 116 4.83 -18.33 13.41
C ARG A 116 3.71 -17.36 13.02
N GLY A 117 2.46 -17.78 13.23
CA GLY A 117 1.29 -16.94 12.94
C GLY A 117 0.98 -16.76 11.45
N GLY A 118 1.62 -17.53 10.56
CA GLY A 118 1.37 -17.50 9.11
C GLY A 118 2.26 -16.53 8.33
N TYR A 119 3.28 -15.95 8.98
CA TYR A 119 4.27 -15.13 8.30
C TYR A 119 5.34 -16.00 7.61
N ALA A 120 5.68 -15.68 6.36
CA ALA A 120 6.75 -16.33 5.63
C ALA A 120 7.32 -15.39 4.57
N PHE A 121 8.51 -15.71 4.06
CA PHE A 121 8.98 -15.13 2.82
C PHE A 121 8.17 -15.73 1.65
N CYS A 122 7.32 -14.90 1.07
CA CYS A 122 6.45 -15.21 -0.06
C CYS A 122 6.86 -14.30 -1.22
N PRO A 123 7.68 -14.81 -2.17
CA PRO A 123 8.03 -14.05 -3.36
C PRO A 123 6.81 -13.89 -4.27
N PHE A 124 6.83 -12.85 -5.08
CA PHE A 124 5.83 -12.61 -6.13
C PHE A 124 6.46 -12.65 -7.52
N ALA A 125 5.67 -13.00 -8.53
CA ALA A 125 6.07 -12.83 -9.91
C ALA A 125 6.13 -11.34 -10.25
N VAL A 126 7.14 -10.93 -11.03
CA VAL A 126 7.16 -9.60 -11.64
C VAL A 126 6.82 -9.75 -13.10
N ARG A 127 5.78 -9.07 -13.54
CA ARG A 127 5.33 -9.02 -14.93
C ARG A 127 5.38 -7.59 -15.45
N THR A 128 5.38 -7.45 -16.76
CA THR A 128 5.39 -6.14 -17.42
C THR A 128 4.16 -5.98 -18.28
N THR A 129 3.61 -4.77 -18.34
CA THR A 129 2.50 -4.42 -19.23
C THR A 129 2.92 -3.33 -20.21
N GLY A 130 2.38 -3.38 -21.43
CA GLY A 130 2.47 -2.30 -22.41
C GLY A 130 1.43 -1.19 -22.21
N VAL A 131 0.47 -1.38 -21.29
CA VAL A 131 -0.59 -0.40 -21.02
C VAL A 131 0.01 0.86 -20.38
N VAL A 132 -0.15 1.97 -21.08
CA VAL A 132 0.41 3.27 -20.67
C VAL A 132 -0.54 3.99 -19.72
N PHE A 133 0.01 4.52 -18.63
CA PHE A 133 -0.68 5.46 -17.76
C PHE A 133 -0.39 6.90 -18.20
N ALA A 134 -1.42 7.60 -18.67
CA ALA A 134 -1.30 8.93 -19.28
C ALA A 134 -0.74 10.01 -18.34
N CYS A 135 -0.94 9.88 -17.02
CA CYS A 135 -0.42 10.83 -16.04
C CYS A 135 0.93 10.38 -15.44
N SER A 136 1.64 9.45 -16.08
CA SER A 136 2.98 9.02 -15.65
C SER A 136 4.02 10.11 -15.90
N LYS A 137 5.14 10.05 -15.17
CA LYS A 137 6.27 10.97 -15.35
C LYS A 137 6.79 10.98 -16.78
N ARG A 138 6.89 9.79 -17.39
CA ARG A 138 7.38 9.61 -18.75
C ARG A 138 6.49 10.31 -19.78
N GLU A 139 5.18 10.19 -19.64
CA GLU A 139 4.24 10.86 -20.55
C GLU A 139 4.21 12.38 -20.34
N ALA A 140 4.34 12.84 -19.09
CA ALA A 140 4.49 14.27 -18.80
C ALA A 140 5.78 14.87 -19.40
N GLU A 141 6.89 14.13 -19.33
CA GLU A 141 8.16 14.54 -19.94
C GLU A 141 8.09 14.57 -21.47
N ARG A 142 7.34 13.67 -22.08
CA ARG A 142 7.08 13.68 -23.54
C ARG A 142 6.21 14.86 -23.96
N ALA A 143 5.20 15.20 -23.17
CA ALA A 143 4.29 16.30 -23.46
C ALA A 143 4.98 17.67 -23.34
N THR A 144 5.80 17.85 -22.29
CA THR A 144 6.54 19.10 -22.05
C THR A 144 7.96 18.79 -21.54
N PRO A 145 8.93 18.53 -22.44
CA PRO A 145 10.31 18.21 -22.08
C PRO A 145 10.94 19.25 -21.16
N GLY A 146 11.61 18.80 -20.10
CA GLY A 146 12.23 19.61 -19.06
C GLY A 146 11.25 20.27 -18.09
N LYS A 147 9.94 20.06 -18.25
CA LYS A 147 8.88 20.72 -17.47
C LYS A 147 7.85 19.74 -16.88
N ALA A 148 8.23 18.47 -16.71
CA ALA A 148 7.42 17.50 -15.98
C ALA A 148 7.53 17.73 -14.46
N ILE A 149 6.41 18.05 -13.82
CA ILE A 149 6.37 18.36 -12.37
C ILE A 149 5.50 17.36 -11.61
N GLY A 150 5.90 16.99 -10.40
CA GLY A 150 5.08 16.10 -9.56
C GLY A 150 3.83 16.83 -9.07
N SER A 151 2.66 16.22 -9.19
CA SER A 151 1.44 16.77 -8.61
C SER A 151 1.47 16.67 -7.08
N ASN A 152 0.91 17.68 -6.41
CA ASN A 152 0.70 17.64 -4.96
C ASN A 152 -0.62 16.96 -4.56
N VAL A 153 -1.38 16.46 -5.55
CA VAL A 153 -2.62 15.73 -5.36
C VAL A 153 -2.30 14.25 -5.12
N THR A 154 -2.96 13.66 -4.13
CA THR A 154 -2.98 12.22 -3.92
C THR A 154 -4.43 11.76 -3.91
N ALA A 155 -4.71 10.68 -4.63
CA ALA A 155 -6.01 10.03 -4.59
C ALA A 155 -5.88 8.67 -3.91
N VAL A 156 -6.79 8.39 -2.98
CA VAL A 156 -6.96 7.06 -2.41
C VAL A 156 -8.34 6.58 -2.79
N TRP A 157 -8.43 5.34 -3.25
CA TRP A 157 -9.70 4.72 -3.57
C TRP A 157 -9.69 3.28 -3.09
N VAL A 158 -10.81 2.88 -2.48
CA VAL A 158 -11.04 1.53 -2.00
C VAL A 158 -12.42 1.09 -2.47
N ARG A 159 -12.50 -0.08 -3.11
CA ARG A 159 -13.77 -0.63 -3.60
C ARG A 159 -14.76 -0.80 -2.44
N GLY A 160 -16.02 -0.43 -2.67
CA GLY A 160 -17.08 -0.48 -1.65
C GLY A 160 -17.03 0.63 -0.60
N VAL A 161 -15.94 1.40 -0.52
CA VAL A 161 -15.77 2.53 0.42
C VAL A 161 -15.75 3.87 -0.31
N GLY A 162 -15.26 3.89 -1.54
CA GLY A 162 -15.16 5.08 -2.38
C GLY A 162 -13.80 5.78 -2.32
N GLY A 163 -13.74 6.95 -2.96
CA GLY A 163 -12.51 7.73 -3.12
C GLY A 163 -12.38 8.92 -2.18
N GLU A 164 -11.15 9.35 -1.93
CA GLU A 164 -10.81 10.62 -1.32
C GLU A 164 -9.61 11.28 -1.99
N THR A 165 -9.53 12.60 -1.86
CA THR A 165 -8.49 13.43 -2.45
C THR A 165 -7.73 14.13 -1.34
N LEU A 166 -6.40 14.07 -1.38
CA LEU A 166 -5.50 14.78 -0.49
C LEU A 166 -4.70 15.81 -1.28
N ILE A 167 -4.41 16.95 -0.68
CA ILE A 167 -3.46 17.96 -1.17
C ILE A 167 -2.40 18.15 -0.11
N GLY A 168 -1.14 17.83 -0.44
CA GLY A 168 -0.05 17.87 0.53
C GLY A 168 -0.28 16.95 1.74
N GLY A 169 -0.94 15.81 1.53
CA GLY A 169 -1.21 14.82 2.59
C GLY A 169 -2.44 15.11 3.47
N VAL A 170 -3.16 16.20 3.23
CA VAL A 170 -4.36 16.58 3.98
C VAL A 170 -5.59 16.51 3.07
N LEU A 171 -6.74 16.08 3.60
CA LEU A 171 -8.01 16.05 2.87
C LEU A 171 -8.29 17.39 2.17
N GLN A 172 -8.57 17.31 0.86
CA GLN A 172 -8.87 18.47 0.06
C GLN A 172 -10.03 19.27 0.67
N GLY A 173 -9.84 20.58 0.80
CA GLY A 173 -10.80 21.49 1.43
C GLY A 173 -10.61 21.65 2.94
N ARG A 174 -9.68 20.92 3.56
CA ARG A 174 -9.27 21.14 4.95
C ARG A 174 -8.01 22.00 5.02
N LYS A 175 -7.87 22.74 6.13
CA LYS A 175 -6.65 23.50 6.42
C LYS A 175 -5.49 22.54 6.67
N GLN A 176 -4.28 22.95 6.27
CA GLN A 176 -3.06 22.27 6.72
C GLN A 176 -3.07 22.24 8.25
N TRP A 177 -2.64 21.13 8.85
CA TRP A 177 -2.66 20.92 10.30
C TRP A 177 -4.05 20.87 10.95
N ALA A 178 -5.13 20.60 10.19
CA ALA A 178 -6.47 20.38 10.72
C ALA A 178 -6.65 19.10 11.57
N GLY A 179 -5.54 18.52 12.07
CA GLY A 179 -5.52 17.28 12.84
C GLY A 179 -6.29 16.14 12.17
N VAL A 180 -7.05 15.41 12.98
CA VAL A 180 -7.86 14.26 12.56
C VAL A 180 -8.93 14.64 11.51
N ALA A 181 -9.48 15.86 11.57
CA ALA A 181 -10.48 16.31 10.61
C ALA A 181 -9.91 16.46 9.19
N GLY A 182 -8.60 16.71 9.09
CA GLY A 182 -7.83 16.73 7.84
C GLY A 182 -7.26 15.38 7.42
N ALA A 183 -7.34 14.34 8.26
CA ALA A 183 -6.68 13.07 8.00
C ALA A 183 -7.43 12.21 6.98
N SER A 184 -6.66 11.46 6.18
CA SER A 184 -7.14 10.41 5.27
C SER A 184 -7.94 9.32 5.99
N ARG A 185 -8.94 8.72 5.31
CA ARG A 185 -9.66 7.53 5.81
C ARG A 185 -8.76 6.32 6.04
N VAL A 186 -7.65 6.22 5.31
CA VAL A 186 -6.67 5.13 5.45
C VAL A 186 -5.51 5.50 6.39
N CYS A 187 -5.63 6.58 7.16
CA CYS A 187 -4.63 6.92 8.17
C CYS A 187 -4.59 5.86 9.29
N LYS A 188 -3.44 5.74 9.97
CA LYS A 188 -3.22 4.75 11.04
C LYS A 188 -4.33 4.79 12.10
N ALA A 189 -4.75 5.99 12.50
CA ALA A 189 -5.74 6.17 13.55
C ALA A 189 -7.14 5.67 13.12
N ARG A 190 -7.58 5.97 11.88
CA ARG A 190 -8.89 5.53 11.39
C ARG A 190 -8.93 4.02 11.14
N VAL A 191 -7.83 3.45 10.63
CA VAL A 191 -7.71 1.99 10.49
C VAL A 191 -7.74 1.31 11.86
N TRP A 192 -7.04 1.86 12.86
CA TRP A 192 -7.07 1.32 14.23
C TRP A 192 -8.46 1.42 14.87
N LYS A 193 -9.16 2.55 14.71
CA LYS A 193 -10.54 2.72 15.18
C LYS A 193 -11.49 1.71 14.53
N ALA A 194 -11.42 1.53 13.21
CA ALA A 194 -12.25 0.57 12.49
C ALA A 194 -12.07 -0.86 13.02
N VAL A 195 -10.81 -1.28 13.21
CA VAL A 195 -10.51 -2.60 13.80
C VAL A 195 -11.01 -2.72 15.23
N SER A 196 -10.94 -1.63 16.01
CA SER A 196 -11.41 -1.64 17.41
C SER A 196 -12.93 -1.75 17.52
N VAL A 197 -13.68 -1.13 16.59
CA VAL A 197 -15.12 -1.32 16.48
C VAL A 197 -15.44 -2.79 16.17
N VAL A 198 -14.77 -3.39 15.20
CA VAL A 198 -14.95 -4.81 14.86
C VAL A 198 -14.63 -5.71 16.06
N ALA A 199 -13.53 -5.46 16.76
CA ALA A 199 -13.17 -6.19 17.98
C ALA A 199 -14.23 -6.09 19.07
N GLY A 200 -14.81 -4.90 19.28
CA GLY A 200 -15.88 -4.68 20.24
C GLY A 200 -17.16 -5.46 19.89
N VAL A 201 -17.53 -5.49 18.62
CA VAL A 201 -18.69 -6.28 18.13
C VAL A 201 -18.45 -7.78 18.29
N LEU A 202 -17.24 -8.26 18.02
CA LEU A 202 -16.89 -9.67 18.22
C LEU A 202 -16.85 -10.08 19.70
N GLY A 203 -16.60 -9.14 20.62
CA GLY A 203 -16.66 -9.35 22.06
C GLY A 203 -15.56 -10.25 22.64
N GLU A 204 -14.60 -10.69 21.82
CA GLU A 204 -13.50 -11.56 22.25
C GLU A 204 -12.52 -10.79 23.15
N ARG A 205 -12.45 -11.16 24.43
CA ARG A 205 -11.71 -10.40 25.46
C ARG A 205 -10.24 -10.21 25.11
N ALA A 206 -9.60 -11.25 24.58
CA ALA A 206 -8.17 -11.18 24.23
C ALA A 206 -7.93 -10.21 23.07
N LEU A 207 -8.81 -10.20 22.07
CA LEU A 207 -8.76 -9.28 20.94
C LEU A 207 -9.04 -7.84 21.37
N VAL A 208 -10.07 -7.61 22.20
CA VAL A 208 -10.37 -6.30 22.77
C VAL A 208 -9.18 -5.75 23.56
N GLY A 209 -8.53 -6.57 24.38
CA GLY A 209 -7.32 -6.19 25.10
C GLY A 209 -6.10 -5.94 24.21
N ALA A 210 -6.02 -6.60 23.04
CA ALA A 210 -4.93 -6.41 22.07
C ALA A 210 -5.08 -5.10 21.28
N VAL A 211 -6.31 -4.71 20.91
CA VAL A 211 -6.58 -3.44 20.21
C VAL A 211 -6.69 -2.25 21.16
N GLY A 212 -7.13 -2.47 22.40
CA GLY A 212 -7.40 -1.45 23.43
C GLY A 212 -6.15 -1.00 24.18
N LYS A 213 -5.03 -0.82 23.49
CA LYS A 213 -3.81 -0.24 24.08
C LYS A 213 -3.92 1.27 24.10
N GLU A 214 -3.22 1.90 25.04
CA GLU A 214 -3.22 3.36 25.19
C GLU A 214 -2.74 4.07 23.92
N THR A 215 -1.73 3.51 23.25
CA THR A 215 -1.15 4.08 22.03
C THR A 215 -1.13 3.10 20.88
N TYR A 216 -1.10 3.63 19.65
CA TYR A 216 -0.91 2.82 18.44
C TYR A 216 0.41 2.05 18.47
N GLU A 217 1.46 2.61 19.09
CA GLU A 217 2.72 1.90 19.33
C GLU A 217 2.51 0.71 20.27
N GLY A 218 1.72 0.88 21.34
CA GLY A 218 1.33 -0.20 22.24
C GLY A 218 0.67 -1.37 21.52
N VAL A 219 -0.18 -1.09 20.52
CA VAL A 219 -0.77 -2.15 19.68
C VAL A 219 0.30 -2.86 18.85
N LYS A 220 1.22 -2.11 18.25
CA LYS A 220 2.33 -2.68 17.47
C LYS A 220 3.32 -3.49 18.33
N SER A 221 3.53 -3.10 19.58
CA SER A 221 4.46 -3.74 20.52
C SER A 221 3.80 -4.82 21.39
N GLY A 222 2.48 -4.99 21.28
CA GLY A 222 1.73 -6.00 22.02
C GLY A 222 2.11 -7.45 21.70
N GLU A 223 1.66 -8.37 22.57
CA GLU A 223 2.00 -9.80 22.53
C GLU A 223 1.59 -10.48 21.21
N TRP A 224 0.42 -10.11 20.67
CA TRP A 224 -0.10 -10.65 19.41
C TRP A 224 0.73 -10.24 18.18
N MET A 225 1.62 -9.25 18.34
CA MET A 225 2.46 -8.72 17.26
C MET A 225 3.91 -9.21 17.33
N VAL A 226 4.27 -10.09 18.27
CA VAL A 226 5.65 -10.58 18.44
C VAL A 226 6.20 -11.17 17.15
N GLU A 227 5.50 -12.11 16.54
CA GLU A 227 5.97 -12.78 15.31
C GLU A 227 6.02 -11.82 14.11
N ARG A 228 5.06 -10.89 14.05
CA ARG A 228 5.06 -9.85 13.02
C ARG A 228 6.27 -8.91 13.16
N ARG A 229 6.62 -8.54 14.39
CA ARG A 229 7.79 -7.71 14.69
C ARG A 229 9.08 -8.44 14.37
N ARG A 230 9.19 -9.70 14.81
CA ARG A 230 10.32 -10.58 14.49
C ARG A 230 10.54 -10.70 12.98
N ALA A 231 9.51 -11.05 12.22
CA ALA A 231 9.61 -11.12 10.76
C ALA A 231 10.05 -9.78 10.13
N LYS A 232 9.55 -8.66 10.67
CA LYS A 232 9.90 -7.32 10.21
C LYS A 232 11.34 -6.92 10.54
N GLU A 233 11.82 -7.27 11.72
CA GLU A 233 13.16 -6.96 12.22
C GLU A 233 14.22 -7.76 11.47
N GLU A 234 14.07 -9.09 11.40
CA GLU A 234 14.96 -9.97 10.64
C GLU A 234 15.00 -9.56 9.15
N THR A 235 13.87 -9.17 8.56
CA THR A 235 13.84 -8.64 7.18
C THR A 235 14.59 -7.32 7.04
N ARG A 236 14.52 -6.43 8.03
CA ARG A 236 15.21 -5.14 8.00
C ARG A 236 16.72 -5.29 8.15
N GLU A 237 17.16 -6.21 8.99
CA GLU A 237 18.58 -6.55 9.15
C GLU A 237 19.17 -7.00 7.81
N VAL A 238 18.46 -7.86 7.07
CA VAL A 238 18.88 -8.30 5.74
C VAL A 238 18.91 -7.16 4.72
N LEU A 239 17.90 -6.29 4.73
CA LEU A 239 17.80 -5.21 3.75
C LEU A 239 18.76 -4.04 4.02
N GLY A 240 19.18 -3.85 5.28
CA GLY A 240 20.04 -2.75 5.74
C GLY A 240 19.40 -1.37 5.59
N GLY A 241 20.04 -0.35 6.18
CA GLY A 241 19.77 1.07 5.92
C GLY A 241 18.35 1.56 6.23
N TRP A 242 17.59 0.89 7.11
CA TRP A 242 16.22 1.27 7.42
C TRP A 242 16.14 2.15 8.67
N GLU A 243 15.93 3.46 8.48
CA GLU A 243 15.58 4.35 9.59
C GLU A 243 14.12 4.15 10.03
N ARG A 244 13.90 4.07 11.34
CA ARG A 244 12.57 3.88 11.91
C ARG A 244 11.84 5.21 11.95
N ASN A 245 10.86 5.37 11.07
CA ASN A 245 9.89 6.47 11.21
C ASN A 245 9.09 6.28 12.52
N GLY A 246 9.02 7.34 13.33
CA GLY A 246 8.17 7.43 14.54
C GLY A 246 6.67 7.58 14.22
N GLY A 247 5.95 8.28 15.09
CA GLY A 247 4.53 8.57 14.90
C GLY A 247 3.62 7.37 15.17
N GLY A 248 3.92 6.62 16.24
CA GLY A 248 3.02 5.64 16.86
C GLY A 248 2.54 6.06 18.26
N GLU A 249 3.12 7.13 18.81
CA GLU A 249 2.85 7.67 20.15
C GLU A 249 1.60 8.58 20.11
N PHE A 250 0.47 8.02 19.71
CA PHE A 250 -0.82 8.70 19.75
C PHE A 250 -1.91 7.75 20.21
N GLY A 251 -2.89 8.29 20.93
CA GLY A 251 -4.02 7.55 21.47
C GLY A 251 -5.12 7.26 20.45
N MET A 252 -6.06 6.40 20.83
CA MET A 252 -7.25 6.14 20.04
C MET A 252 -8.03 7.44 19.84
N MET A 253 -8.56 7.65 18.63
CA MET A 253 -9.50 8.76 18.41
C MET A 253 -10.84 8.42 19.07
N GLU A 254 -11.40 9.39 19.78
CA GLU A 254 -12.77 9.34 20.25
C GLU A 254 -13.75 9.10 19.09
#